data_AF-A0A6L8E694-F1
#
_entry.id   AF-A0A6L8E694-F1
#
_cell.length_a   1.000
_cell.length_b   1.000
_cell.length_c   1.000
_cell.angle_alpha   90.00
_cell.angle_beta   90.00
_cell.angle_gamma   90.00
#
_symmetry.space_group_name_H-M   'P 1'
#
loop_
_entity.id
_entity.type
_entity.pdbx_description
1 polymer ?
#
loop_
_entity_poly.entity_id
_entity_poly.type
_entity_poly.pdbx_seq_one_letter_code
_entity_poly.pdbx_strand_id
1 'polypeptide(L)'
;MSIRAAAGARGGGQAPCSGLRVLDLGSGPVSGVATMVLSDFGADVIALERPGGDPWRRAPASEVWLRGKRSVTVDLRSEAGRARLRALAATADVAVAAAAPGAALRLGCDYASLAEANPGLVYCSITGFGPTGPLAGYRGRESVVAARAGRMQTLSGVAAREGPTYAAVPVGRHAAAQGAVAGILAALIERERSGRGQLVETSLLQGILLYDIHGLLLRQLARRDPATYGPGTALGETDRLPQLHYQPVQAADGRWIQLGNLIERLFRSYLEVAGLSDLGSEPRFAGPPNTLAPGPKEELRRAMLERMRDRGSGEWMEEFVADGNIAAEPYQSTQQALDHPDLVANEQVVTRRHPRLGELRQPGVLARLEQTPGSVGAASPQAGVDTASVLGALAGGLTPWRGRGRPGPDPPPASRPAGGGPLHGLTVLDLASVIAGPLASSVLADMGARVIKVEPPGGDPFRAVRGGLAPAKT
;
A
#
# COMPACT_ATOMS: atom_id res chain seq x y z
N MET A 1 12.40 -22.72 8.90
CA MET A 1 11.36 -23.77 9.00
C MET A 1 10.45 -23.63 7.79
N SER A 2 10.62 -24.47 6.77
CA SER A 2 9.90 -24.35 5.49
C SER A 2 8.46 -24.87 5.66
N ILE A 3 7.50 -23.96 5.79
CA ILE A 3 6.06 -24.29 5.69
C ILE A 3 5.73 -24.47 4.21
N ARG A 4 6.29 -25.49 3.57
CA ARG A 4 5.89 -25.89 2.23
C ARG A 4 5.73 -27.40 2.20
N ALA A 5 4.54 -27.84 2.61
CA ALA A 5 4.03 -29.10 2.09
C ALA A 5 3.85 -28.93 0.57
N ALA A 6 4.31 -29.91 -0.19
CA ALA A 6 4.18 -29.94 -1.64
C ALA A 6 2.72 -29.72 -2.04
N ALA A 7 2.43 -28.58 -2.65
CA ALA A 7 1.14 -28.32 -3.29
C ALA A 7 1.08 -29.13 -4.59
N GLY A 8 0.70 -30.40 -4.47
CA GLY A 8 0.13 -31.13 -5.60
C GLY A 8 -1.08 -30.38 -6.10
N ALA A 9 -1.25 -30.32 -7.42
CA ALA A 9 -2.39 -29.70 -8.09
C ALA A 9 -3.71 -30.26 -7.54
N ARG A 10 -4.30 -29.57 -6.56
CA ARG A 10 -5.65 -29.81 -6.04
C ARG A 10 -6.54 -28.73 -6.62
N GLY A 11 -7.71 -29.13 -7.13
CA GLY A 11 -8.53 -28.42 -8.12
C GLY A 11 -8.68 -26.92 -7.90
N GLY A 12 -8.53 -26.16 -8.99
CA GLY A 12 -8.54 -24.69 -8.98
C GLY A 12 -9.85 -24.13 -8.45
N GLY A 13 -9.82 -23.65 -7.20
CA GLY A 13 -10.89 -22.84 -6.64
C GLY A 13 -11.09 -21.58 -7.47
N GLN A 14 -12.34 -21.15 -7.60
CA GLN A 14 -12.69 -19.90 -8.25
C GLN A 14 -11.99 -18.72 -7.53
N ALA A 15 -11.37 -17.80 -8.27
CA ALA A 15 -10.64 -16.67 -7.69
C ALA A 15 -11.57 -15.79 -6.82
N PRO A 16 -11.07 -15.14 -5.75
CA PRO A 16 -11.93 -14.57 -4.70
C PRO A 16 -12.90 -13.48 -5.15
N CYS A 17 -12.54 -12.73 -6.20
CA CYS A 17 -13.38 -11.67 -6.76
C CYS A 17 -14.16 -12.12 -8.00
N SER A 18 -14.14 -13.42 -8.33
CA SER A 18 -14.90 -13.93 -9.46
C SER A 18 -16.40 -13.69 -9.29
N GLY A 19 -17.05 -13.31 -10.38
CA GLY A 19 -18.47 -12.98 -10.37
C GLY A 19 -18.76 -11.52 -9.97
N LEU A 20 -17.79 -10.80 -9.41
CA LEU A 20 -17.91 -9.36 -9.19
C LEU A 20 -17.76 -8.59 -10.51
N ARG A 21 -18.66 -7.64 -10.74
CA ARG A 21 -18.51 -6.63 -11.79
C ARG A 21 -18.11 -5.28 -11.20
N VAL A 22 -17.02 -4.70 -11.70
CA VAL A 22 -16.46 -3.45 -11.19
C VAL A 22 -16.44 -2.41 -12.32
N LEU A 23 -16.92 -1.21 -12.04
CA LEU A 23 -16.77 -0.05 -12.92
C LEU A 23 -15.61 0.82 -12.42
N ASP A 24 -14.57 0.96 -13.22
CA ASP A 24 -13.51 1.96 -12.99
C ASP A 24 -13.88 3.24 -13.74
N LEU A 25 -14.39 4.22 -12.99
CA LEU A 25 -14.83 5.53 -13.47
C LEU A 25 -13.73 6.59 -13.35
N GLY A 26 -12.58 6.23 -12.76
CA GLY A 26 -11.48 7.14 -12.51
C GLY A 26 -10.55 7.28 -13.71
N SER A 27 -9.62 8.24 -13.60
CA SER A 27 -8.58 8.49 -14.59
C SER A 27 -7.20 8.41 -13.92
N GLY A 28 -6.30 7.64 -14.51
CA GLY A 28 -4.94 7.45 -14.03
C GLY A 28 -4.77 6.40 -12.94
N PRO A 29 -3.62 6.43 -12.24
CA PRO A 29 -3.14 5.26 -11.50
C PRO A 29 -3.87 4.97 -10.20
N VAL A 30 -4.59 5.93 -9.60
CA VAL A 30 -5.16 5.73 -8.26
C VAL A 30 -6.33 4.74 -8.28
N SER A 31 -7.36 5.01 -9.09
CA SER A 31 -8.43 4.02 -9.33
C SER A 31 -7.89 2.84 -10.12
N GLY A 32 -6.99 3.11 -11.08
CA GLY A 32 -6.37 2.11 -11.93
C GLY A 32 -5.75 0.96 -11.13
N VAL A 33 -4.89 1.27 -10.15
CA VAL A 33 -4.22 0.27 -9.30
C VAL A 33 -5.22 -0.44 -8.39
N ALA A 34 -6.18 0.27 -7.80
CA ALA A 34 -7.17 -0.35 -6.92
C ALA A 34 -8.02 -1.39 -7.66
N THR A 35 -8.51 -1.05 -8.86
CA THR A 35 -9.33 -1.97 -9.67
C THR A 35 -8.50 -3.01 -10.40
N MET A 36 -7.21 -2.76 -10.67
CA MET A 36 -6.27 -3.78 -11.13
C MET A 36 -6.17 -4.92 -10.12
N VAL A 37 -6.05 -4.61 -8.82
CA VAL A 37 -6.02 -5.63 -7.78
C VAL A 37 -7.28 -6.50 -7.84
N LEU A 38 -8.47 -5.89 -7.93
CA LEU A 38 -9.72 -6.66 -8.05
C LEU A 38 -9.76 -7.53 -9.31
N SER A 39 -9.25 -7.03 -10.45
CA SER A 39 -9.15 -7.79 -11.70
C SER A 39 -8.19 -8.99 -11.57
N ASP A 40 -7.03 -8.79 -10.95
CA ASP A 40 -6.05 -9.84 -10.71
C ASP A 40 -6.59 -10.97 -9.81
N PHE A 41 -7.63 -10.69 -9.00
CA PHE A 41 -8.34 -11.69 -8.21
C PHE A 41 -9.68 -12.14 -8.84
N GLY A 42 -9.90 -11.87 -10.12
CA GLY A 42 -10.98 -12.46 -10.93
C GLY A 42 -12.19 -11.57 -11.16
N ALA A 43 -12.20 -10.30 -10.72
CA ALA A 43 -13.30 -9.39 -11.02
C ALA A 43 -13.38 -9.04 -12.52
N ASP A 44 -14.59 -8.93 -13.03
CA ASP A 44 -14.88 -8.33 -14.34
C ASP A 44 -14.82 -6.80 -14.22
N VAL A 45 -13.67 -6.23 -14.57
CA VAL A 45 -13.43 -4.78 -14.45
C VAL A 45 -13.62 -4.08 -15.79
N ILE A 46 -14.57 -3.15 -15.82
CA ILE A 46 -14.85 -2.28 -16.97
C ILE A 46 -14.28 -0.89 -16.67
N ALA A 47 -13.21 -0.52 -17.38
CA ALA A 47 -12.66 0.83 -17.38
C ALA A 47 -13.47 1.72 -18.32
N LEU A 48 -14.18 2.70 -17.76
CA LEU A 48 -14.92 3.68 -18.53
C LEU A 48 -14.03 4.85 -18.89
N GLU A 49 -13.89 5.07 -20.19
CA GLU A 49 -13.05 6.12 -20.74
C GLU A 49 -13.87 7.16 -21.49
N ARG A 50 -13.39 8.40 -21.45
CA ARG A 50 -13.92 9.46 -22.30
C ARG A 50 -13.58 9.19 -23.78
N PRO A 51 -14.30 9.80 -24.73
CA PRO A 51 -13.87 9.84 -26.12
C PRO A 51 -12.40 10.30 -26.25
N GLY A 52 -11.60 9.54 -27.00
CA GLY A 52 -10.15 9.74 -27.11
C GLY A 52 -9.30 9.09 -26.01
N GLY A 53 -9.92 8.35 -25.09
CA GLY A 53 -9.24 7.58 -24.04
C GLY A 53 -8.81 8.38 -22.81
N ASP A 54 -8.38 7.65 -21.78
CA ASP A 54 -7.75 8.21 -20.59
C ASP A 54 -6.41 8.87 -20.95
N PRO A 55 -6.20 10.18 -20.69
CA PRO A 55 -4.93 10.84 -20.98
C PRO A 55 -3.74 10.27 -20.21
N TRP A 56 -3.94 9.46 -19.17
CA TRP A 56 -2.87 8.74 -18.48
C TRP A 56 -2.34 7.51 -19.23
N ARG A 57 -2.96 7.09 -20.33
CA ARG A 57 -2.43 6.03 -21.21
C ARG A 57 -1.06 6.36 -21.81
N ARG A 58 -0.65 7.64 -21.81
CA ARG A 58 0.71 8.05 -22.22
C ARG A 58 1.79 7.68 -21.21
N ALA A 59 1.42 7.37 -19.98
CA ALA A 59 2.37 6.95 -18.96
C ALA A 59 2.74 5.48 -19.22
N PRO A 60 4.03 5.12 -19.29
CA PRO A 60 4.46 3.73 -19.52
C PRO A 60 3.86 2.74 -18.52
N ALA A 61 3.70 3.16 -17.26
CA ALA A 61 3.12 2.34 -16.21
C ALA A 61 1.61 2.05 -16.39
N SER A 62 0.93 2.68 -17.37
CA SER A 62 -0.47 2.37 -17.68
C SER A 62 -0.70 0.95 -18.14
N GLU A 63 0.31 0.33 -18.73
CA GLU A 63 0.31 -1.09 -19.09
C GLU A 63 0.11 -2.00 -17.87
N VAL A 64 0.54 -1.56 -16.70
CA VAL A 64 0.39 -2.29 -15.44
C VAL A 64 -1.02 -2.11 -14.89
N TRP A 65 -1.47 -0.88 -14.64
CA TRP A 65 -2.76 -0.67 -13.96
C TRP A 65 -3.99 -0.84 -14.85
N LEU A 66 -3.82 -1.04 -16.16
CA LEU A 66 -4.93 -1.37 -17.07
C LEU A 66 -5.00 -2.86 -17.43
N ARG A 67 -4.04 -3.68 -16.99
CA ARG A 67 -4.04 -5.12 -17.25
C ARG A 67 -5.32 -5.78 -16.71
N GLY A 68 -5.81 -6.79 -17.42
CA GLY A 68 -7.00 -7.57 -17.06
C GLY A 68 -8.34 -6.88 -17.28
N LYS A 69 -8.36 -5.57 -17.57
CA LYS A 69 -9.58 -4.79 -17.70
C LYS A 69 -10.15 -4.85 -19.12
N ARG A 70 -11.42 -4.50 -19.22
CA ARG A 70 -12.10 -4.17 -20.48
C ARG A 70 -12.24 -2.67 -20.61
N SER A 71 -11.98 -2.10 -21.79
CA SER A 71 -12.04 -0.66 -22.02
C SER A 71 -13.27 -0.27 -22.83
N VAL A 72 -14.12 0.59 -22.24
CA VAL A 72 -15.38 1.05 -22.83
C VAL A 72 -15.37 2.56 -22.92
N THR A 73 -15.65 3.10 -24.11
CA THR A 73 -15.76 4.55 -24.32
C THR A 73 -17.20 5.03 -24.13
N VAL A 74 -17.40 5.99 -23.23
CA VAL A 74 -18.69 6.65 -22.98
C VAL A 74 -18.50 8.15 -22.81
N ASP A 75 -19.25 8.97 -23.54
CA ASP A 75 -19.27 10.42 -23.33
C ASP A 75 -20.29 10.82 -22.24
N LEU A 76 -19.81 10.94 -21.01
CA LEU A 76 -20.63 11.35 -19.86
C LEU A 76 -21.13 12.81 -19.92
N ARG A 77 -20.67 13.61 -20.90
CA ARG A 77 -21.26 14.95 -21.14
C ARG A 77 -22.63 14.85 -21.82
N SER A 78 -22.84 13.81 -22.61
CA SER A 78 -24.11 13.53 -23.28
C SER A 78 -25.11 12.86 -22.33
N GLU A 79 -26.39 13.12 -22.55
CA GLU A 79 -27.47 12.43 -21.82
C GLU A 79 -27.47 10.93 -22.10
N ALA A 80 -27.27 10.52 -23.36
CA ALA A 80 -27.15 9.12 -23.75
C ALA A 80 -25.99 8.42 -23.03
N GLY A 81 -24.85 9.08 -22.85
CA GLY A 81 -23.72 8.54 -22.10
C GLY A 81 -24.02 8.38 -20.62
N ARG A 82 -24.68 9.35 -19.99
CA ARG A 82 -25.15 9.23 -18.60
C ARG A 82 -26.16 8.09 -18.43
N ALA A 83 -27.07 7.91 -19.39
CA ALA A 83 -28.01 6.79 -19.39
C ALA A 83 -27.30 5.42 -19.49
N ARG A 84 -26.28 5.30 -20.36
CA ARG A 84 -25.45 4.10 -20.47
C ARG A 84 -24.68 3.80 -19.18
N LEU A 85 -24.14 4.83 -18.53
CA LEU A 85 -23.49 4.67 -17.23
C LEU A 85 -24.45 4.15 -16.16
N ARG A 86 -25.66 4.72 -16.06
CA ARG A 86 -26.68 4.23 -15.12
C ARG A 86 -27.05 2.77 -15.38
N ALA A 87 -27.20 2.38 -16.65
CA ALA A 87 -27.47 1.00 -17.03
C ALA A 87 -26.31 0.06 -16.65
N LEU A 88 -25.06 0.48 -16.84
CA LEU A 88 -23.89 -0.27 -16.36
C LEU A 88 -23.92 -0.43 -14.84
N ALA A 89 -24.12 0.68 -14.11
CA ALA A 89 -24.14 0.72 -12.65
C ALA A 89 -25.25 -0.15 -12.05
N ALA A 90 -26.40 -0.24 -12.72
CA ALA A 90 -27.51 -1.13 -12.34
C ALA A 90 -27.12 -2.62 -12.29
N THR A 91 -26.03 -3.01 -12.96
CA THR A 91 -25.54 -4.40 -13.02
C THR A 91 -24.22 -4.62 -12.28
N ALA A 92 -23.61 -3.54 -11.75
CA ALA A 92 -22.30 -3.58 -11.14
C ALA A 92 -22.38 -3.91 -9.64
N ASP A 93 -21.33 -4.53 -9.11
CA ASP A 93 -21.15 -4.72 -7.68
C ASP A 93 -20.43 -3.54 -7.05
N VAL A 94 -19.43 -3.02 -7.77
CA VAL A 94 -18.54 -1.96 -7.30
C VAL A 94 -18.42 -0.88 -8.38
N ALA A 95 -18.39 0.38 -7.98
CA ALA A 95 -17.92 1.49 -8.81
C ALA A 95 -16.78 2.22 -8.08
N VAL A 96 -15.71 2.55 -8.78
CA VAL A 96 -14.56 3.28 -8.22
C VAL A 96 -14.37 4.57 -9.00
N ALA A 97 -14.37 5.71 -8.31
CA ALA A 97 -14.18 7.02 -8.92
C ALA A 97 -13.01 7.76 -8.27
N ALA A 98 -12.09 8.23 -9.11
CA ALA A 98 -11.01 9.13 -8.73
C ALA A 98 -11.13 10.43 -9.55
N ALA A 99 -12.16 11.21 -9.25
CA ALA A 99 -12.52 12.40 -10.02
C ALA A 99 -11.97 13.69 -9.39
N ALA A 100 -11.86 14.75 -10.19
CA ALA A 100 -11.65 16.08 -9.65
C ALA A 100 -12.87 16.50 -8.80
N PRO A 101 -12.69 17.36 -7.78
CA PRO A 101 -13.80 17.86 -6.98
C PRO A 101 -14.97 18.36 -7.84
N GLY A 102 -16.20 17.95 -7.49
CA GLY A 102 -17.44 18.28 -8.20
C GLY A 102 -17.60 17.65 -9.59
N ALA A 103 -16.57 16.99 -10.14
CA ALA A 103 -16.66 16.41 -11.48
C ALA A 103 -17.60 15.20 -11.53
N ALA A 104 -17.61 14.36 -10.47
CA ALA A 104 -18.49 13.19 -10.42
C ALA A 104 -19.97 13.61 -10.46
N LEU A 105 -20.35 14.57 -9.62
CA LEU A 105 -21.70 15.13 -9.59
C LEU A 105 -22.10 15.75 -10.93
N ARG A 106 -21.23 16.61 -11.50
CA ARG A 106 -21.50 17.26 -12.80
C ARG A 106 -21.65 16.27 -13.96
N LEU A 107 -20.99 15.12 -13.89
CA LEU A 107 -21.07 14.07 -14.90
C LEU A 107 -22.17 13.04 -14.59
N GLY A 108 -22.90 13.17 -13.47
CA GLY A 108 -23.91 12.21 -13.02
C GLY A 108 -23.33 10.83 -12.71
N CYS A 109 -22.07 10.79 -12.27
CA CYS A 109 -21.38 9.55 -11.89
C CYS A 109 -21.02 9.51 -10.39
N ASP A 110 -21.60 10.40 -9.58
CA ASP A 110 -21.50 10.35 -8.12
C ASP A 110 -22.34 9.21 -7.51
N TYR A 111 -22.11 8.94 -6.22
CA TYR A 111 -22.79 7.86 -5.51
C TYR A 111 -24.32 8.00 -5.52
N ALA A 112 -24.86 9.18 -5.22
CA ALA A 112 -26.31 9.36 -5.14
C ALA A 112 -26.97 9.05 -6.48
N SER A 113 -26.41 9.59 -7.57
CA SER A 113 -26.90 9.35 -8.94
C SER A 113 -26.88 7.87 -9.37
N LEU A 114 -25.91 7.07 -8.90
CA LEU A 114 -25.76 5.67 -9.30
C LEU A 114 -26.45 4.68 -8.35
N ALA A 115 -26.54 5.00 -7.06
CA ALA A 115 -27.16 4.15 -6.05
C ALA A 115 -28.68 4.06 -6.22
N GLU A 116 -29.33 5.08 -6.79
CA GLU A 116 -30.77 5.03 -7.14
C GLU A 116 -31.10 3.84 -8.04
N ALA A 117 -30.23 3.53 -9.01
CA ALA A 117 -30.40 2.40 -9.92
C ALA A 117 -29.95 1.06 -9.31
N ASN A 118 -29.21 1.09 -8.21
CA ASN A 118 -28.63 -0.10 -7.57
C ASN A 118 -28.36 0.14 -6.08
N PRO A 119 -29.32 -0.16 -5.20
CA PRO A 119 -29.14 -0.06 -3.74
C PRO A 119 -28.04 -0.97 -3.18
N GLY A 120 -27.57 -1.96 -3.95
CA GLY A 120 -26.46 -2.86 -3.62
C GLY A 120 -25.08 -2.35 -4.01
N LEU A 121 -24.99 -1.20 -4.68
CA LEU A 121 -23.73 -0.68 -5.22
C LEU A 121 -22.77 -0.27 -4.11
N VAL A 122 -21.58 -0.88 -4.08
CA VAL A 122 -20.45 -0.35 -3.32
C VAL A 122 -19.77 0.71 -4.17
N TYR A 123 -19.81 1.97 -3.77
CA TYR A 123 -19.19 3.06 -4.51
C TYR A 123 -17.97 3.57 -3.74
N CYS A 124 -16.78 3.50 -4.33
CA CYS A 124 -15.56 4.02 -3.74
C CYS A 124 -15.18 5.38 -4.35
N SER A 125 -15.14 6.42 -3.52
CA SER A 125 -14.68 7.77 -3.86
C SER A 125 -13.26 7.98 -3.36
N ILE A 126 -12.33 8.24 -4.28
CA ILE A 126 -10.94 8.54 -3.96
C ILE A 126 -10.64 10.01 -4.29
N THR A 127 -10.27 10.79 -3.28
CA THR A 127 -10.06 12.24 -3.41
C THR A 127 -8.67 12.67 -2.94
N GLY A 128 -8.29 13.92 -3.21
CA GLY A 128 -7.01 14.46 -2.73
C GLY A 128 -7.02 14.79 -1.24
N PHE A 129 -8.00 15.58 -0.81
CA PHE A 129 -8.10 16.15 0.55
C PHE A 129 -9.26 15.60 1.39
N GLY A 130 -10.03 14.65 0.86
CA GLY A 130 -11.29 14.22 1.44
C GLY A 130 -12.50 14.91 0.79
N PRO A 131 -13.70 14.38 1.06
CA PRO A 131 -14.98 14.87 0.52
C PRO A 131 -15.52 16.08 1.28
N THR A 132 -15.03 16.34 2.50
CA THR A 132 -15.51 17.37 3.41
C THR A 132 -14.38 18.31 3.84
N GLY A 133 -14.77 19.48 4.36
CA GLY A 133 -13.84 20.49 4.86
C GLY A 133 -13.38 21.52 3.81
N PRO A 134 -12.56 22.51 4.22
CA PRO A 134 -12.26 23.69 3.41
C PRO A 134 -11.55 23.40 2.08
N LEU A 135 -10.87 22.26 1.96
CA LEU A 135 -10.12 21.87 0.77
C LEU A 135 -10.82 20.79 -0.07
N ALA A 136 -12.06 20.40 0.27
CA ALA A 136 -12.82 19.41 -0.49
C ALA A 136 -12.99 19.80 -1.97
N GLY A 137 -13.19 21.10 -2.23
CA GLY A 137 -13.26 21.67 -3.58
C GLY A 137 -11.91 21.88 -4.28
N TYR A 138 -10.79 21.70 -3.58
CA TYR A 138 -9.46 22.03 -4.08
C TYR A 138 -8.79 20.84 -4.78
N ARG A 139 -8.00 21.12 -5.82
CA ARG A 139 -7.40 20.08 -6.67
C ARG A 139 -6.20 19.42 -5.99
N GLY A 140 -6.44 18.38 -5.20
CA GLY A 140 -5.39 17.63 -4.50
C GLY A 140 -4.58 16.69 -5.40
N ARG A 141 -3.60 17.25 -6.10
CA ARG A 141 -2.53 16.47 -6.76
C ARG A 141 -1.53 15.97 -5.71
N GLU A 142 -0.88 14.84 -5.99
CA GLU A 142 0.09 14.18 -5.10
C GLU A 142 1.05 15.15 -4.39
N SER A 143 1.80 15.96 -5.13
CA SER A 143 2.80 16.88 -4.55
C SER A 143 2.18 17.95 -3.66
N VAL A 144 0.99 18.44 -4.02
CA VAL A 144 0.24 19.45 -3.27
C VAL A 144 -0.28 18.85 -1.96
N VAL A 145 -0.81 17.63 -2.02
CA VAL A 145 -1.27 16.90 -0.83
C VAL A 145 -0.08 16.58 0.08
N ALA A 146 1.03 16.11 -0.47
CA ALA A 146 2.24 15.81 0.29
C ALA A 146 2.84 17.05 0.95
N ALA A 147 2.82 18.21 0.27
CA ALA A 147 3.21 19.48 0.86
C ALA A 147 2.28 19.85 2.03
N ARG A 148 0.96 19.73 1.84
CA ARG A 148 -0.03 20.03 2.90
C ARG A 148 0.08 19.09 4.10
N ALA A 149 0.39 17.82 3.86
CA ALA A 149 0.59 16.82 4.90
C ALA A 149 1.92 16.99 5.67
N GLY A 150 2.79 17.92 5.26
CA GLY A 150 4.11 18.11 5.88
C GLY A 150 5.14 17.05 5.50
N ARG A 151 4.84 16.15 4.56
CA ARG A 151 5.66 14.96 4.23
C ARG A 151 7.08 15.31 3.76
N MET A 152 7.23 16.41 3.03
CA MET A 152 8.54 16.85 2.53
C MET A 152 9.36 17.59 3.58
N GLN A 153 8.69 18.19 4.57
CA GLN A 153 9.33 18.91 5.66
C GLN A 153 9.95 17.95 6.68
N THR A 154 9.39 16.73 6.79
CA THR A 154 9.99 15.67 7.63
C THR A 154 11.30 15.12 7.06
N LEU A 155 11.62 15.44 5.81
CA LEU A 155 12.88 15.11 5.14
C LEU A 155 13.87 16.28 5.11
N SER A 156 13.56 17.40 5.77
CA SER A 156 14.47 18.55 5.82
C SER A 156 15.74 18.22 6.62
N GLY A 157 16.88 18.70 6.13
CA GLY A 157 18.20 18.41 6.69
C GLY A 157 18.85 17.10 6.19
N VAL A 158 18.16 16.28 5.39
CA VAL A 158 18.76 15.12 4.70
C VAL A 158 19.71 15.57 3.59
N ALA A 159 19.33 16.61 2.85
CA ALA A 159 20.20 17.27 1.89
C ALA A 159 20.85 18.49 2.56
N ALA A 160 22.12 18.76 2.25
CA ALA A 160 22.84 19.96 2.68
C ALA A 160 22.37 21.22 1.94
N ARG A 161 21.06 21.50 2.01
CA ARG A 161 20.42 22.70 1.45
C ARG A 161 19.23 23.13 2.28
N GLU A 162 18.85 24.40 2.14
CA GLU A 162 17.64 24.94 2.76
C GLU A 162 16.36 24.41 2.09
N GLY A 163 15.27 24.36 2.86
CA GLY A 163 13.93 24.04 2.39
C GLY A 163 13.53 22.55 2.45
N PRO A 164 12.32 22.23 1.96
CA PRO A 164 11.80 20.86 1.98
C PRO A 164 12.51 19.97 0.95
N THR A 165 12.66 18.68 1.26
CA THR A 165 13.21 17.68 0.34
C THR A 165 12.07 16.97 -0.38
N TYR A 166 12.08 17.00 -1.71
CA TYR A 166 11.06 16.33 -2.51
C TYR A 166 11.25 14.81 -2.47
N ALA A 167 10.17 14.08 -2.20
CA ALA A 167 10.15 12.62 -2.31
C ALA A 167 9.74 12.23 -3.75
N ALA A 168 10.64 11.53 -4.46
CA ALA A 168 10.43 11.19 -5.87
C ALA A 168 9.25 10.23 -6.11
N VAL A 169 8.95 9.35 -5.13
CA VAL A 169 7.91 8.33 -5.25
C VAL A 169 6.56 8.89 -4.76
N PRO A 170 5.49 8.83 -5.58
CA PRO A 170 4.16 9.33 -5.23
C PRO A 170 3.40 8.36 -4.30
N VAL A 171 3.83 8.27 -3.04
CA VAL A 171 3.31 7.32 -2.04
C VAL A 171 1.84 7.54 -1.66
N GLY A 172 1.32 8.76 -1.72
CA GLY A 172 -0.07 9.08 -1.37
C GLY A 172 -1.08 8.38 -2.28
N ARG A 173 -0.76 8.28 -3.58
CA ARG A 173 -1.57 7.52 -4.55
C ARG A 173 -1.64 6.04 -4.20
N HIS A 174 -0.51 5.43 -3.87
CA HIS A 174 -0.45 4.02 -3.49
C HIS A 174 -1.22 3.77 -2.18
N ALA A 175 -1.04 4.65 -1.20
CA ALA A 175 -1.76 4.59 0.07
C ALA A 175 -3.28 4.64 -0.12
N ALA A 176 -3.77 5.59 -0.94
CA ALA A 176 -5.19 5.74 -1.22
C ALA A 176 -5.74 4.55 -2.02
N ALA A 177 -4.98 3.98 -2.97
CA ALA A 177 -5.40 2.79 -3.70
C ALA A 177 -5.53 1.56 -2.76
N GLN A 178 -4.60 1.37 -1.82
CA GLN A 178 -4.69 0.30 -0.82
C GLN A 178 -5.86 0.51 0.14
N GLY A 179 -6.09 1.75 0.60
CA GLY A 179 -7.26 2.11 1.39
C GLY A 179 -8.58 1.85 0.64
N ALA A 180 -8.62 2.12 -0.67
CA ALA A 180 -9.76 1.82 -1.52
C ALA A 180 -10.03 0.32 -1.60
N VAL A 181 -9.03 -0.52 -1.87
CA VAL A 181 -9.18 -1.99 -1.89
C VAL A 181 -9.70 -2.49 -0.54
N ALA A 182 -9.06 -2.07 0.56
CA ALA A 182 -9.44 -2.48 1.91
C ALA A 182 -10.90 -2.08 2.24
N GLY A 183 -11.29 -0.84 1.92
CA GLY A 183 -12.65 -0.34 2.14
C GLY A 183 -13.70 -1.01 1.25
N ILE A 184 -13.37 -1.30 -0.02
CA ILE A 184 -14.25 -2.03 -0.95
C ILE A 184 -14.52 -3.44 -0.42
N LEU A 185 -13.47 -4.17 -0.02
CA LEU A 185 -13.63 -5.53 0.51
C LEU A 185 -14.45 -5.52 1.82
N ALA A 186 -14.19 -4.57 2.71
CA ALA A 186 -14.98 -4.41 3.93
C ALA A 186 -16.45 -4.11 3.63
N ALA A 187 -16.73 -3.22 2.67
CA ALA A 187 -18.09 -2.91 2.24
C ALA A 187 -18.80 -4.10 1.58
N LEU A 188 -18.08 -4.91 0.80
CA LEU A 188 -18.62 -6.13 0.22
C LEU A 188 -18.96 -7.17 1.30
N ILE A 189 -18.11 -7.34 2.31
CA ILE A 189 -18.37 -8.21 3.48
C ILE A 189 -19.59 -7.72 4.27
N GLU A 190 -19.72 -6.41 4.47
CA GLU A 190 -20.88 -5.81 5.13
C GLU A 190 -22.15 -6.06 4.31
N ARG A 191 -22.08 -5.85 2.99
CA ARG A 191 -23.19 -6.06 2.06
C ARG A 191 -23.72 -7.49 2.08
N GLU A 192 -22.86 -8.50 2.26
CA GLU A 192 -23.31 -9.89 2.42
C GLU A 192 -24.21 -10.09 3.65
N ARG A 193 -24.08 -9.24 4.67
CA ARG A 193 -24.89 -9.28 5.90
C ARG A 193 -26.12 -8.37 5.81
N SER A 194 -25.94 -7.16 5.26
CA SER A 194 -26.98 -6.12 5.24
C SER A 194 -27.87 -6.16 4.01
N GLY A 195 -27.39 -6.78 2.92
CA GLY A 195 -28.01 -6.73 1.60
C GLY A 195 -27.90 -5.36 0.91
N ARG A 196 -27.16 -4.39 1.47
CA ARG A 196 -27.06 -3.02 0.95
C ARG A 196 -25.63 -2.64 0.59
N GLY A 197 -25.49 -1.88 -0.49
CA GLY A 197 -24.26 -1.21 -0.83
C GLY A 197 -24.02 0.01 0.07
N GLN A 198 -22.88 0.65 -0.10
CA GLN A 198 -22.52 1.87 0.62
C GLN A 198 -21.46 2.68 -0.10
N LEU A 199 -21.33 3.94 0.31
CA LEU A 199 -20.24 4.82 -0.05
C LEU A 199 -19.00 4.48 0.79
N VAL A 200 -17.88 4.23 0.11
CA VAL A 200 -16.53 4.08 0.67
C VAL A 200 -15.73 5.31 0.29
N GLU A 201 -15.11 5.97 1.26
CA GLU A 201 -14.32 7.18 1.02
C GLU A 201 -12.89 7.01 1.50
N THR A 202 -11.94 7.44 0.67
CA THR A 202 -10.55 7.57 1.08
C THR A 202 -9.90 8.77 0.39
N SER A 203 -8.74 9.18 0.89
CA SER A 203 -8.02 10.30 0.32
C SER A 203 -6.51 10.12 0.34
N LEU A 204 -5.84 10.81 -0.58
CA LEU A 204 -4.37 10.90 -0.57
C LEU A 204 -3.88 11.49 0.76
N LEU A 205 -4.58 12.51 1.30
CA LEU A 205 -4.20 13.14 2.57
C LEU A 205 -4.28 12.16 3.74
N GLN A 206 -5.37 11.40 3.86
CA GLN A 206 -5.51 10.38 4.90
C GLN A 206 -4.43 9.30 4.74
N GLY A 207 -4.24 8.80 3.52
CA GLY A 207 -3.30 7.71 3.25
C GLY A 207 -1.84 8.10 3.50
N ILE A 208 -1.42 9.30 3.11
CA ILE A 208 -0.02 9.72 3.25
C ILE A 208 0.39 9.97 4.71
N LEU A 209 -0.55 10.34 5.59
CA LEU A 209 -0.26 10.59 7.00
C LEU A 209 0.14 9.31 7.75
N LEU A 210 -0.28 8.14 7.28
CA LEU A 210 0.14 6.85 7.86
C LEU A 210 1.66 6.58 7.67
N TYR A 211 2.31 7.22 6.70
CA TYR A 211 3.76 7.06 6.46
C TYR A 211 4.64 7.86 7.43
N ASP A 212 4.07 8.78 8.21
CA ASP A 212 4.78 9.58 9.23
C ASP A 212 4.09 9.51 10.60
N ILE A 213 3.40 8.40 10.90
CA ILE A 213 2.62 8.25 12.14
C ILE A 213 3.47 8.48 13.39
N HIS A 214 4.73 8.04 13.37
CA HIS A 214 5.65 8.24 14.48
C HIS A 214 6.03 9.70 14.67
N GLY A 215 6.52 10.38 13.63
CA GLY A 215 6.92 11.79 13.71
C GLY A 215 5.74 12.70 14.08
N LEU A 216 4.55 12.37 13.56
CA LEU A 216 3.30 13.05 13.87
C LEU A 216 2.93 12.96 15.36
N LEU A 217 3.00 11.76 15.95
CA LEU A 217 2.62 11.54 17.34
C LEU A 217 3.71 12.05 18.30
N LEU A 218 4.98 11.82 17.99
CA LEU A 218 6.09 12.26 18.84
C LEU A 218 6.07 13.79 19.04
N ARG A 219 5.87 14.58 17.98
CA ARG A 219 5.76 16.06 18.10
C ARG A 219 4.56 16.52 18.93
N GLN A 220 3.51 15.73 19.02
CA GLN A 220 2.37 16.03 19.88
C GLN A 220 2.68 15.69 21.32
N LEU A 221 3.31 14.54 21.56
CA LEU A 221 3.71 14.10 22.90
C LEU A 221 4.80 14.98 23.48
N ALA A 222 5.80 15.38 22.69
CA ALA A 222 6.85 16.33 23.08
C ALA A 222 6.28 17.67 23.59
N ARG A 223 5.13 18.10 23.06
CA ARG A 223 4.44 19.32 23.53
C ARG A 223 3.62 19.11 24.79
N ARG A 224 3.16 17.89 25.05
CA ARG A 224 2.28 17.56 26.18
C ARG A 224 3.07 17.07 27.40
N ASP A 225 4.15 16.35 27.15
CA ASP A 225 5.08 15.84 28.15
C ASP A 225 6.52 16.01 27.62
N PRO A 226 7.08 17.23 27.71
CA PRO A 226 8.43 17.53 27.26
C PRO A 226 9.51 16.80 28.06
N ALA A 227 9.24 16.42 29.32
CA ALA A 227 10.20 15.72 30.16
C ALA A 227 10.46 14.30 29.65
N THR A 228 9.45 13.65 29.06
CA THR A 228 9.58 12.31 28.48
C THR A 228 9.90 12.35 26.99
N TYR A 229 9.27 13.24 26.22
CA TYR A 229 9.29 13.23 24.75
C TYR A 229 9.95 14.46 24.13
N GLY A 230 10.46 15.40 24.92
CA GLY A 230 11.12 16.61 24.44
C GLY A 230 12.56 16.38 23.94
N PRO A 231 13.18 17.40 23.33
CA PRO A 231 14.57 17.34 22.89
C PRO A 231 15.51 16.98 24.05
N GLY A 232 16.47 16.09 23.79
CA GLY A 232 17.44 15.63 24.80
C GLY A 232 17.00 14.43 25.63
N THR A 233 15.80 13.89 25.39
CA THR A 233 15.38 12.59 25.94
C THR A 233 15.62 11.50 24.90
N ALA A 234 15.85 10.27 25.37
CA ALA A 234 16.02 9.11 24.48
C ALA A 234 14.81 8.87 23.54
N LEU A 235 13.61 9.31 23.93
CA LEU A 235 12.38 9.17 23.14
C LEU A 235 12.07 10.37 22.26
N GLY A 236 12.57 11.55 22.61
CA GLY A 236 12.35 12.82 21.93
C GLY A 236 13.40 13.20 20.90
N GLU A 237 14.53 12.48 20.86
CA GLU A 237 15.49 12.61 19.77
C GLU A 237 14.82 12.25 18.44
N THR A 238 14.69 13.22 17.54
CA THR A 238 14.28 12.93 16.17
C THR A 238 15.40 12.16 15.52
N ASP A 239 15.23 10.85 15.43
CA ASP A 239 16.20 9.91 14.93
C ASP A 239 16.37 10.07 13.40
N ARG A 240 17.07 11.14 13.00
CA ARG A 240 17.25 11.49 11.58
C ARG A 240 18.16 10.44 10.95
N LEU A 241 17.62 9.75 9.95
CA LEU A 241 18.41 8.86 9.10
C LEU A 241 19.30 9.68 8.14
N PRO A 242 20.48 9.16 7.76
CA PRO A 242 21.04 7.86 8.17
C PRO A 242 21.64 7.88 9.58
N GLN A 243 21.71 6.69 10.20
CA GLN A 243 22.34 6.46 11.51
C GLN A 243 23.39 5.37 11.40
N LEU A 244 24.27 5.22 12.41
CA LEU A 244 25.32 4.19 12.43
C LEU A 244 24.82 2.80 12.04
N HIS A 245 23.71 2.37 12.64
CA HIS A 245 23.17 1.05 12.42
C HIS A 245 22.19 0.98 11.22
N TYR A 246 21.93 2.11 10.55
CA TYR A 246 21.08 2.23 9.37
C TYR A 246 21.77 3.17 8.35
N GLN A 247 22.91 2.71 7.82
CA GLN A 247 23.90 3.52 7.11
C GLN A 247 24.12 3.01 5.68
N PRO A 248 24.01 3.87 4.66
CA PRO A 248 24.57 3.58 3.35
C PRO A 248 26.11 3.66 3.41
N VAL A 249 26.77 2.64 2.86
CA VAL A 249 28.23 2.52 2.77
C VAL A 249 28.63 2.19 1.33
N GLN A 250 29.84 2.57 0.91
CA GLN A 250 30.35 2.28 -0.43
C GLN A 250 31.46 1.23 -0.35
N ALA A 251 31.34 0.18 -1.15
CA ALA A 251 32.34 -0.87 -1.27
C ALA A 251 33.51 -0.47 -2.20
N ALA A 252 34.58 -1.29 -2.25
CA ALA A 252 35.77 -1.04 -3.07
C ALA A 252 35.46 -0.94 -4.58
N ASP A 253 34.45 -1.68 -5.04
CA ASP A 253 33.97 -1.70 -6.43
C ASP A 253 33.09 -0.49 -6.80
N GLY A 254 32.92 0.46 -5.87
CA GLY A 254 32.12 1.67 -6.06
C GLY A 254 30.62 1.46 -5.88
N ARG A 255 30.14 0.23 -5.65
CA ARG A 255 28.72 -0.03 -5.38
C ARG A 255 28.36 0.36 -3.96
N TRP A 256 27.15 0.87 -3.80
CA TRP A 256 26.60 1.21 -2.49
C TRP A 256 25.88 0.01 -1.89
N ILE A 257 25.94 -0.12 -0.57
CA ILE A 257 25.23 -1.12 0.24
C ILE A 257 24.45 -0.38 1.32
N GLN A 258 23.18 -0.73 1.51
CA GLN A 258 22.38 -0.25 2.64
C GLN A 258 22.57 -1.21 3.80
N LEU A 259 23.09 -0.73 4.94
CA LEU A 259 23.06 -1.47 6.20
C LEU A 259 21.75 -1.16 6.95
N GLY A 260 21.07 -2.18 7.49
CA GLY A 260 19.73 -2.08 8.11
C GLY A 260 19.63 -2.74 9.48
N ASN A 261 20.66 -2.58 10.32
CA ASN A 261 20.88 -3.30 11.56
C ASN A 261 20.21 -2.63 12.78
N LEU A 262 18.89 -2.48 12.74
CA LEU A 262 18.08 -1.65 13.67
C LEU A 262 18.08 -2.01 15.18
N ILE A 263 18.67 -3.14 15.58
CA ILE A 263 18.81 -3.52 16.99
C ILE A 263 20.28 -3.81 17.30
N GLU A 264 20.69 -3.55 18.55
CA GLU A 264 22.10 -3.57 18.94
C GLU A 264 22.82 -4.86 18.54
N ARG A 265 22.22 -6.02 18.78
CA ARG A 265 22.83 -7.31 18.44
C ARG A 265 23.20 -7.43 16.95
N LEU A 266 22.36 -6.95 16.03
CA LEU A 266 22.66 -6.99 14.59
C LEU A 266 23.82 -6.04 14.25
N PHE A 267 23.86 -4.88 14.89
CA PHE A 267 24.94 -3.92 14.70
C PHE A 267 26.28 -4.45 15.24
N ARG A 268 26.27 -5.16 16.37
CA ARG A 268 27.47 -5.82 16.92
C ARG A 268 27.98 -6.93 15.98
N SER A 269 27.10 -7.76 15.42
CA SER A 269 27.47 -8.75 14.36
C SER A 269 28.17 -8.07 13.19
N TYR A 270 27.62 -6.93 12.73
CA TYR A 270 28.25 -6.16 11.66
C TYR A 270 29.66 -5.69 12.04
N LEU A 271 29.87 -5.14 13.26
CA LEU A 271 31.20 -4.71 13.69
C LEU A 271 32.18 -5.87 13.75
N GLU A 272 31.74 -7.06 14.14
CA GLU A 272 32.56 -8.27 14.15
C GLU A 272 33.00 -8.69 12.76
N VAL A 273 32.06 -8.88 11.84
CA VAL A 273 32.36 -9.26 10.45
C VAL A 273 33.17 -8.19 9.74
N ALA A 274 32.90 -6.91 10.02
CA ALA A 274 33.69 -5.81 9.48
C ALA A 274 35.08 -5.70 10.12
N GLY A 275 35.41 -6.45 11.18
CA GLY A 275 36.69 -6.38 11.88
C GLY A 275 36.90 -5.06 12.63
N LEU A 276 35.83 -4.54 13.22
CA LEU A 276 35.74 -3.30 14.01
C LEU A 276 35.32 -3.57 15.47
N SER A 277 35.29 -4.83 15.92
CA SER A 277 34.90 -5.19 17.30
C SER A 277 35.76 -4.53 18.37
N ASP A 278 37.08 -4.47 18.18
CA ASP A 278 38.00 -3.89 19.17
C ASP A 278 37.69 -2.40 19.38
N LEU A 279 37.51 -1.67 18.28
CA LEU A 279 37.08 -0.28 18.30
C LEU A 279 35.71 -0.15 18.96
N GLY A 280 34.72 -0.95 18.52
CA GLY A 280 33.34 -0.87 19.03
C GLY A 280 33.18 -1.25 20.51
N SER A 281 34.17 -1.93 21.09
CA SER A 281 34.21 -2.33 22.50
C SER A 281 34.83 -1.27 23.42
N GLU A 282 35.44 -0.21 22.88
CA GLU A 282 36.01 0.84 23.71
C GLU A 282 34.94 1.55 24.56
N PRO A 283 35.24 1.97 25.81
CA PRO A 283 34.25 2.56 26.72
C PRO A 283 33.49 3.77 26.14
N ARG A 284 34.09 4.51 25.20
CA ARG A 284 33.47 5.65 24.53
C ARG A 284 32.33 5.28 23.56
N PHE A 285 32.22 4.00 23.18
CA PHE A 285 31.14 3.46 22.34
C PHE A 285 30.20 2.51 23.13
N ALA A 286 30.23 2.58 24.47
CA ALA A 286 29.36 1.80 25.32
C ALA A 286 27.88 2.21 25.14
N GLY A 287 27.01 1.20 25.08
CA GLY A 287 25.56 1.37 24.93
C GLY A 287 25.06 1.35 23.48
N PRO A 288 23.75 1.62 23.28
CA PRO A 288 23.13 1.60 21.96
C PRO A 288 23.76 2.59 20.97
N PRO A 289 23.88 2.25 19.67
CA PRO A 289 24.54 3.12 18.68
C PRO A 289 23.86 4.49 18.47
N ASN A 290 22.56 4.59 18.75
CA ASN A 290 21.80 5.83 18.61
C ASN A 290 22.05 6.81 19.77
N THR A 291 22.39 6.31 20.98
CA THR A 291 22.63 7.12 22.17
C THR A 291 24.07 7.62 22.32
N LEU A 292 24.95 7.28 21.36
CA LEU A 292 26.35 7.72 21.39
C LEU A 292 26.47 9.24 21.23
N ALA A 293 27.39 9.83 22.00
CA ALA A 293 27.72 11.25 21.87
C ALA A 293 28.19 11.59 20.44
N PRO A 294 27.95 12.82 19.94
CA PRO A 294 28.21 13.17 18.54
C PRO A 294 29.63 12.89 18.04
N GLY A 295 30.66 13.15 18.85
CA GLY A 295 32.06 12.91 18.50
C GLY A 295 32.38 11.42 18.27
N PRO A 296 32.23 10.55 19.29
CA PRO A 296 32.37 9.10 19.11
C PRO A 296 31.49 8.53 18.00
N LYS A 297 30.25 9.01 17.86
CA LYS A 297 29.35 8.60 16.78
C LYS A 297 29.91 8.90 15.38
N GLU A 298 30.58 10.04 15.21
CA GLU A 298 31.27 10.41 13.96
C GLU A 298 32.52 9.57 13.71
N GLU A 299 33.31 9.33 14.75
CA GLU A 299 34.52 8.53 14.69
C GLU A 299 34.23 7.09 14.23
N LEU A 300 33.27 6.42 14.89
CA LEU A 300 32.87 5.07 14.52
C LEU A 300 32.27 5.03 13.10
N ARG A 301 31.49 6.04 12.72
CA ARG A 301 30.93 6.13 11.36
C ARG A 301 32.01 6.25 10.30
N ARG A 302 33.04 7.05 10.55
CA ARG A 302 34.19 7.17 9.63
C ARG A 302 34.90 5.82 9.48
N ALA A 303 35.20 5.15 10.59
CA ALA A 303 35.82 3.83 10.57
C ALA A 303 34.97 2.80 9.78
N MET A 304 33.65 2.81 9.95
CA MET A 304 32.73 1.99 9.15
C MET A 304 32.81 2.32 7.65
N LEU A 305 32.74 3.61 7.30
CA LEU A 305 32.77 4.05 5.90
C LEU A 305 34.11 3.72 5.23
N GLU A 306 35.22 3.82 5.95
CA GLU A 306 36.55 3.46 5.47
C GLU A 306 36.68 1.94 5.30
N ARG A 307 36.33 1.15 6.32
CA ARG A 307 36.42 -0.32 6.30
C ARG A 307 35.65 -0.95 5.15
N MET A 308 34.47 -0.45 4.83
CA MET A 308 33.67 -1.00 3.74
C MET A 308 34.36 -0.89 2.38
N ARG A 309 35.33 0.01 2.21
CA ARG A 309 36.11 0.18 0.98
C ARG A 309 37.23 -0.84 0.81
N ASP A 310 37.44 -1.74 1.78
CA ASP A 310 38.53 -2.71 1.73
C ASP A 310 38.22 -3.91 0.81
N ARG A 311 36.92 -4.22 0.58
CA ARG A 311 36.48 -5.38 -0.23
C ARG A 311 35.36 -5.00 -1.21
N GLY A 312 35.17 -5.85 -2.23
CA GLY A 312 34.07 -5.72 -3.17
C GLY A 312 32.70 -5.94 -2.52
N SER A 313 31.64 -5.41 -3.13
CA SER A 313 30.28 -5.54 -2.58
C SER A 313 29.80 -6.99 -2.50
N GLY A 314 30.17 -7.82 -3.48
CA GLY A 314 29.85 -9.26 -3.49
C GLY A 314 30.47 -10.01 -2.33
N GLU A 315 31.75 -9.78 -2.05
CA GLU A 315 32.46 -10.39 -0.91
C GLU A 315 31.83 -10.00 0.43
N TRP A 316 31.49 -8.72 0.61
CA TRP A 316 30.80 -8.28 1.82
C TRP A 316 29.45 -8.96 1.98
N MET A 317 28.68 -9.09 0.90
CA MET A 317 27.38 -9.76 0.95
C MET A 317 27.51 -11.25 1.28
N GLU A 318 28.54 -11.94 0.78
CA GLU A 318 28.79 -13.34 1.15
C GLU A 318 29.00 -13.50 2.67
N GLU A 319 29.82 -12.65 3.29
CA GLU A 319 30.05 -12.67 4.73
C GLU A 319 28.79 -12.31 5.54
N PHE A 320 28.07 -11.27 5.10
CA PHE A 320 26.86 -10.82 5.79
C PHE A 320 25.76 -11.88 5.75
N VAL A 321 25.60 -12.57 4.62
CA VAL A 321 24.66 -13.69 4.48
C VAL A 321 25.14 -14.90 5.31
N ALA A 322 26.45 -15.18 5.34
CA ALA A 322 27.00 -16.29 6.11
C ALA A 322 26.82 -16.11 7.63
N ASP A 323 26.97 -14.89 8.15
CA ASP A 323 26.71 -14.55 9.56
C ASP A 323 25.21 -14.70 9.93
N GLY A 324 24.31 -14.33 9.01
CA GLY A 324 22.87 -14.49 9.18
C GLY A 324 22.19 -13.51 10.15
N ASN A 325 22.94 -12.62 10.81
CA ASN A 325 22.44 -11.57 11.68
C ASN A 325 22.72 -10.16 11.15
N ILE A 326 23.26 -10.03 9.94
CA ILE A 326 23.51 -8.73 9.31
C ILE A 326 22.46 -8.49 8.21
N ALA A 327 21.69 -7.42 8.36
CA ALA A 327 20.78 -6.95 7.33
C ALA A 327 21.51 -5.94 6.44
N ALA A 328 21.85 -6.36 5.23
CA ALA A 328 22.50 -5.53 4.23
C ALA A 328 21.97 -5.87 2.83
N GLU A 329 21.99 -4.91 1.90
CA GLU A 329 21.71 -5.18 0.48
C GLU A 329 22.35 -4.11 -0.43
N PRO A 330 22.94 -4.48 -1.58
CA PRO A 330 23.43 -3.53 -2.55
C PRO A 330 22.32 -2.68 -3.19
N TYR A 331 22.63 -1.43 -3.48
CA TYR A 331 21.75 -0.57 -4.27
C TYR A 331 21.69 -1.07 -5.71
N GLN A 332 20.50 -1.03 -6.29
CA GLN A 332 20.24 -1.45 -7.66
C GLN A 332 19.13 -0.64 -8.31
N SER A 333 19.07 -0.70 -9.63
CA SER A 333 17.98 -0.11 -10.41
C SER A 333 16.69 -0.93 -10.26
N THR A 334 15.54 -0.31 -10.52
CA THR A 334 14.26 -1.02 -10.58
C THR A 334 14.21 -2.06 -11.71
N GLN A 335 15.04 -1.91 -12.75
CA GLN A 335 15.15 -2.89 -13.82
C GLN A 335 15.87 -4.15 -13.33
N GLN A 336 16.99 -3.99 -12.61
CA GLN A 336 17.72 -5.11 -11.99
C GLN A 336 16.89 -5.79 -10.90
N ALA A 337 16.09 -5.03 -10.15
CA ALA A 337 15.22 -5.60 -9.12
C ALA A 337 14.26 -6.67 -9.69
N LEU A 338 13.83 -6.58 -10.95
CA LEU A 338 12.99 -7.62 -11.56
C LEU A 338 13.70 -8.97 -11.68
N ASP A 339 15.04 -8.98 -11.71
CA ASP A 339 15.88 -10.18 -11.74
C ASP A 339 16.29 -10.66 -10.34
N HIS A 340 15.81 -10.00 -9.27
CA HIS A 340 16.16 -10.39 -7.91
C HIS A 340 15.75 -11.85 -7.64
N PRO A 341 16.68 -12.71 -7.17
CA PRO A 341 16.42 -14.14 -7.00
C PRO A 341 15.17 -14.44 -6.18
N ASP A 342 14.93 -13.70 -5.09
CA ASP A 342 13.73 -13.90 -4.28
C ASP A 342 12.44 -13.45 -4.97
N LEU A 343 12.45 -12.38 -5.77
CA LEU A 343 11.24 -11.99 -6.50
C LEU A 343 10.90 -13.02 -7.58
N VAL A 344 11.91 -13.57 -8.25
CA VAL A 344 11.75 -14.63 -9.26
C VAL A 344 11.29 -15.93 -8.61
N ALA A 345 11.95 -16.38 -7.54
CA ALA A 345 11.63 -17.61 -6.82
C ALA A 345 10.24 -17.57 -6.16
N ASN A 346 9.75 -16.38 -5.82
CA ASN A 346 8.40 -16.18 -5.29
C ASN A 346 7.35 -15.89 -6.37
N GLU A 347 7.70 -15.97 -7.67
CA GLU A 347 6.80 -15.71 -8.80
C GLU A 347 6.17 -14.30 -8.74
N GLN A 348 6.89 -13.34 -8.14
CA GLN A 348 6.45 -11.96 -7.96
C GLN A 348 6.81 -11.07 -9.16
N VAL A 349 7.48 -11.63 -10.17
CA VAL A 349 7.71 -10.99 -11.47
C VAL A 349 7.06 -11.86 -12.53
N VAL A 350 6.17 -11.25 -13.32
CA VAL A 350 5.46 -11.92 -14.41
C VAL A 350 5.90 -11.36 -15.75
N THR A 351 6.07 -12.25 -16.73
CA THR A 351 6.32 -11.90 -18.13
C THR A 351 5.04 -11.98 -18.92
N ARG A 352 4.72 -10.96 -19.72
CA ARG A 352 3.50 -10.88 -20.53
C ARG A 352 3.77 -10.38 -21.93
N ARG A 353 3.13 -11.00 -22.90
CA ARG A 353 3.15 -10.52 -24.29
C ARG A 353 2.10 -9.44 -24.50
N HIS A 354 2.54 -8.20 -24.67
CA HIS A 354 1.72 -7.08 -25.09
C HIS A 354 1.61 -7.03 -26.63
N PRO A 355 0.41 -6.85 -27.21
CA PRO A 355 0.19 -6.93 -28.66
C PRO A 355 1.08 -6.01 -29.52
N ARG A 356 1.48 -4.85 -28.99
CA ARG A 356 2.32 -3.87 -29.72
C ARG A 356 3.76 -3.77 -29.23
N LEU A 357 4.04 -4.22 -28.00
CA LEU A 357 5.31 -3.95 -27.32
C LEU A 357 6.15 -5.22 -27.12
N GLY A 358 5.64 -6.38 -27.51
CA GLY A 358 6.32 -7.65 -27.27
C GLY A 358 6.24 -8.07 -25.81
N GLU A 359 7.27 -8.73 -25.30
CA GLU A 359 7.30 -9.21 -23.92
C GLU A 359 7.66 -8.10 -22.93
N LEU A 360 6.84 -7.95 -21.91
CA LEU A 360 7.02 -7.01 -20.81
C LEU A 360 7.06 -7.76 -19.48
N ARG A 361 7.99 -7.37 -18.62
CA ARG A 361 8.10 -7.87 -17.25
C ARG A 361 7.53 -6.86 -16.28
N GLN A 362 6.76 -7.33 -15.31
CA GLN A 362 6.10 -6.47 -14.34
C GLN A 362 5.87 -7.21 -13.01
N PRO A 363 5.60 -6.50 -11.90
CA PRO A 363 5.20 -7.13 -10.65
C PRO A 363 3.94 -7.99 -10.81
N GLY A 364 3.90 -9.11 -10.10
CA GLY A 364 2.79 -10.06 -10.06
C GLY A 364 1.56 -9.55 -9.31
N VAL A 365 0.78 -10.47 -8.76
CA VAL A 365 -0.41 -10.14 -7.95
C VAL A 365 0.00 -9.59 -6.58
N LEU A 366 -0.92 -8.85 -5.93
CA LEU A 366 -0.65 -8.19 -4.65
C LEU A 366 -0.25 -9.17 -3.52
N ALA A 367 -0.90 -10.33 -3.49
CA ALA A 367 -0.65 -11.39 -2.50
C ALA A 367 -0.98 -12.75 -3.11
N ARG A 368 -0.23 -13.78 -2.70
CA ARG A 368 -0.52 -15.16 -3.10
C ARG A 368 -1.51 -15.76 -2.11
N LEU A 369 -2.65 -16.22 -2.61
CA LEU A 369 -3.60 -17.04 -1.87
C LEU A 369 -3.42 -18.49 -2.30
N GLU A 370 -3.31 -19.41 -1.35
CA GLU A 370 -2.97 -20.81 -1.66
C GLU A 370 -4.11 -21.53 -2.39
N GLN A 371 -5.34 -21.42 -1.89
CA GLN A 371 -6.50 -22.15 -2.41
C GLN A 371 -7.25 -21.41 -3.53
N THR A 372 -7.13 -20.08 -3.56
CA THR A 372 -7.83 -19.20 -4.50
C THR A 372 -6.84 -18.19 -5.09
N PRO A 373 -5.75 -18.66 -5.74
CA PRO A 373 -4.69 -17.80 -6.22
C PRO A 373 -5.23 -16.74 -7.18
N GLY A 374 -4.73 -15.51 -7.04
CA GLY A 374 -4.91 -14.49 -8.08
C GLY A 374 -4.07 -14.82 -9.31
N SER A 375 -4.47 -14.27 -10.45
CA SER A 375 -3.73 -14.35 -11.70
C SER A 375 -3.68 -12.98 -12.33
N VAL A 376 -2.50 -12.54 -12.74
CA VAL A 376 -2.39 -11.30 -13.51
C VAL A 376 -3.25 -11.40 -14.77
N GLY A 377 -4.14 -10.44 -14.99
CA GLY A 377 -5.07 -10.45 -16.13
C GLY A 377 -4.40 -10.23 -17.49
N ALA A 378 -5.17 -10.22 -18.59
CA ALA A 378 -4.70 -9.94 -19.96
C ALA A 378 -3.86 -8.65 -20.06
N ALA A 379 -3.09 -8.48 -21.15
CA ALA A 379 -2.39 -7.22 -21.39
C ALA A 379 -3.38 -6.04 -21.43
N SER A 380 -2.90 -4.83 -21.12
CA SER A 380 -3.70 -3.60 -21.18
C SER A 380 -4.47 -3.51 -22.51
N PRO A 381 -5.81 -3.30 -22.47
CA PRO A 381 -6.60 -3.19 -23.69
C PRO A 381 -6.34 -1.84 -24.39
N GLN A 382 -6.53 -1.82 -25.72
CA GLN A 382 -6.65 -0.57 -26.45
C GLN A 382 -7.89 0.21 -25.97
N ALA A 383 -7.83 1.53 -26.02
CA ALA A 383 -8.94 2.38 -25.58
C ALA A 383 -10.20 2.10 -26.40
N GLY A 384 -11.30 1.81 -25.72
CA GLY A 384 -12.62 1.59 -26.30
C GLY A 384 -12.81 0.27 -27.03
N VAL A 385 -11.84 -0.65 -27.03
CA VAL A 385 -11.90 -1.91 -27.79
C VAL A 385 -13.12 -2.78 -27.43
N ASP A 386 -13.59 -2.69 -26.18
CA ASP A 386 -14.71 -3.49 -25.67
C ASP A 386 -16.06 -2.73 -25.72
N THR A 387 -16.11 -1.53 -26.31
CA THR A 387 -17.30 -0.68 -26.26
C THR A 387 -18.52 -1.36 -26.89
N ALA A 388 -18.36 -1.94 -28.10
CA ALA A 388 -19.46 -2.57 -28.81
C ALA A 388 -19.96 -3.84 -28.09
N SER A 389 -19.05 -4.67 -27.60
CA SER A 389 -19.40 -5.93 -26.92
C SER A 389 -20.09 -5.68 -25.58
N VAL A 390 -19.56 -4.76 -24.76
CA VAL A 390 -20.13 -4.43 -23.45
C VAL A 390 -21.48 -3.75 -23.57
N LEU A 391 -21.59 -2.72 -24.44
CA LEU A 391 -22.85 -2.00 -24.60
C LEU A 391 -23.92 -2.85 -25.31
N GLY A 392 -23.53 -3.73 -26.24
CA GLY A 392 -24.42 -4.70 -26.85
C GLY A 392 -24.99 -5.69 -25.83
N ALA A 393 -24.15 -6.20 -24.92
CA ALA A 393 -24.61 -7.09 -23.85
C ALA A 393 -25.61 -6.40 -22.90
N LEU A 394 -25.44 -5.11 -22.59
CA LEU A 394 -26.42 -4.35 -21.80
C LEU A 394 -27.77 -4.26 -22.49
N ALA A 395 -27.78 -3.99 -23.80
CA ALA A 395 -29.01 -3.90 -24.59
C ALA A 395 -29.75 -5.25 -24.65
N GLY A 396 -29.03 -6.37 -24.56
CA GLY A 396 -29.58 -7.73 -24.49
C GLY A 396 -30.22 -8.12 -23.16
N GLY A 397 -30.33 -7.20 -22.18
CA GLY A 397 -31.03 -7.46 -20.92
C GLY A 397 -30.16 -8.09 -19.83
N LEU A 398 -28.97 -7.52 -19.58
CA LEU A 398 -28.15 -7.91 -18.44
C LEU A 398 -28.98 -7.84 -17.14
N THR A 399 -28.94 -8.91 -16.35
CA THR A 399 -29.69 -9.00 -15.10
C THR A 399 -29.20 -7.91 -14.13
N PRO A 400 -30.10 -7.02 -13.66
CA PRO A 400 -29.76 -6.05 -12.62
C PRO A 400 -29.18 -6.76 -11.40
N TRP A 401 -28.38 -6.04 -10.62
CA TRP A 401 -27.95 -6.55 -9.33
C TRP A 401 -29.19 -6.87 -8.48
N ARG A 402 -29.41 -8.15 -8.18
CA ARG A 402 -30.51 -8.66 -7.36
C ARG A 402 -29.95 -9.64 -6.32
N GLY A 403 -28.98 -9.20 -5.51
CA GLY A 403 -28.39 -10.00 -4.43
C GLY A 403 -28.11 -11.46 -4.81
N ARG A 404 -27.48 -11.67 -5.97
CA ARG A 404 -27.55 -12.92 -6.78
C ARG A 404 -27.53 -14.20 -5.92
N GLY A 405 -28.71 -14.81 -5.74
CA GLY A 405 -28.87 -16.25 -5.51
C GLY A 405 -28.53 -16.84 -4.14
N ARG A 406 -28.52 -16.06 -3.04
CA ARG A 406 -28.49 -16.64 -1.68
C ARG A 406 -29.91 -16.72 -1.08
N PRO A 407 -30.21 -17.74 -0.25
CA PRO A 407 -31.42 -17.73 0.57
C PRO A 407 -31.50 -16.39 1.29
N GLY A 408 -32.70 -15.81 1.34
CA GLY A 408 -32.90 -14.52 2.00
C GLY A 408 -32.25 -14.52 3.39
N PRO A 409 -31.70 -13.38 3.84
CA PRO A 409 -31.11 -13.31 5.16
C PRO A 409 -32.12 -13.84 6.16
N ASP A 410 -31.68 -14.66 7.12
CA ASP A 410 -32.45 -14.80 8.36
C ASP A 410 -32.81 -13.37 8.81
N PRO A 411 -34.08 -13.13 9.21
CA PRO A 411 -34.48 -11.81 9.68
C PRO A 411 -33.43 -11.33 10.69
N PRO A 412 -32.97 -10.08 10.57
CA PRO A 412 -31.90 -9.58 11.43
C PRO A 412 -32.30 -9.91 12.87
N PRO A 413 -31.42 -10.56 13.67
CA PRO A 413 -31.76 -10.85 15.06
C PRO A 413 -32.24 -9.55 15.68
N ALA A 414 -33.48 -9.59 16.19
CA ALA A 414 -34.10 -8.46 16.84
C ALA A 414 -33.13 -7.97 17.93
N SER A 415 -32.78 -6.69 17.87
CA SER A 415 -31.75 -6.02 18.68
C SER A 415 -30.29 -6.44 18.41
N ARG A 416 -29.64 -5.77 17.45
CA ARG A 416 -28.17 -5.71 17.43
C ARG A 416 -27.68 -4.57 18.30
N PRO A 417 -26.57 -4.73 19.04
CA PRO A 417 -25.85 -3.59 19.57
C PRO A 417 -25.41 -2.71 18.39
N ALA A 418 -25.72 -1.43 18.45
CA ALA A 418 -25.08 -0.46 17.58
C ALA A 418 -23.55 -0.55 17.79
N GLY A 419 -22.77 -0.88 16.75
CA GLY A 419 -21.30 -0.76 16.83
C GLY A 419 -20.41 -1.89 16.25
N GLY A 420 -20.94 -3.01 15.75
CA GLY A 420 -20.09 -4.05 15.14
C GLY A 420 -19.74 -3.77 13.66
N GLY A 421 -18.50 -3.39 13.35
CA GLY A 421 -18.01 -3.15 11.97
C GLY A 421 -18.01 -4.38 11.04
N PRO A 422 -17.58 -4.26 9.77
CA PRO A 422 -17.65 -5.34 8.78
C PRO A 422 -16.98 -6.66 9.20
N LEU A 423 -15.88 -6.59 9.95
CA LEU A 423 -15.13 -7.74 10.46
C LEU A 423 -15.59 -8.17 11.86
N HIS A 424 -16.71 -7.65 12.35
CA HIS A 424 -17.28 -8.07 13.64
C HIS A 424 -17.51 -9.59 13.67
N GLY A 425 -17.13 -10.20 14.80
CA GLY A 425 -17.12 -11.64 15.02
C GLY A 425 -15.79 -12.31 14.69
N LEU A 426 -14.88 -11.65 13.96
CA LEU A 426 -13.54 -12.17 13.72
C LEU A 426 -12.62 -11.87 14.90
N THR A 427 -11.83 -12.87 15.28
CA THR A 427 -10.72 -12.71 16.22
C THR A 427 -9.41 -12.83 15.45
N VAL A 428 -8.54 -11.84 15.60
CA VAL A 428 -7.21 -11.80 14.97
C VAL A 428 -6.17 -11.93 16.09
N LEU A 429 -5.28 -12.91 15.97
CA LEU A 429 -4.11 -13.00 16.84
C LEU A 429 -2.95 -12.27 16.16
N ASP A 430 -2.54 -11.13 16.72
CA ASP A 430 -1.36 -10.41 16.26
C ASP A 430 -0.12 -10.97 16.97
N LEU A 431 0.61 -11.83 16.25
CA LEU A 431 1.91 -12.37 16.67
C LEU A 431 3.09 -11.59 16.07
N ALA A 432 2.81 -10.53 15.29
CA ALA A 432 3.86 -9.81 14.60
C ALA A 432 4.66 -8.94 15.57
N SER A 433 5.84 -8.51 15.14
CA SER A 433 6.63 -7.52 15.86
C SER A 433 6.89 -6.31 14.97
N VAL A 434 7.33 -5.21 15.58
CA VAL A 434 7.81 -4.01 14.86
C VAL A 434 6.66 -3.20 14.22
N ILE A 435 6.59 -3.06 12.89
CA ILE A 435 5.75 -2.04 12.23
C ILE A 435 4.68 -2.65 11.33
N ALA A 436 5.05 -3.49 10.37
CA ALA A 436 4.14 -3.89 9.28
C ALA A 436 2.94 -4.70 9.79
N GLY A 437 3.19 -5.73 10.61
CA GLY A 437 2.12 -6.57 11.15
C GLY A 437 1.19 -5.82 12.12
N PRO A 438 1.70 -5.06 13.11
CA PRO A 438 0.85 -4.28 13.99
C PRO A 438 -0.01 -3.25 13.25
N LEU A 439 0.52 -2.61 12.19
CA LEU A 439 -0.27 -1.71 11.35
C LEU A 439 -1.39 -2.45 10.62
N ALA A 440 -1.10 -3.62 10.05
CA ALA A 440 -2.11 -4.46 9.39
C ALA A 440 -3.22 -4.86 10.36
N SER A 441 -2.86 -5.32 11.56
CA SER A 441 -3.82 -5.69 12.62
C SER A 441 -4.69 -4.50 13.03
N SER A 442 -4.13 -3.31 13.15
CA SER A 442 -4.89 -2.09 13.48
C SER A 442 -5.90 -1.70 12.41
N VAL A 443 -5.57 -1.90 11.13
CA VAL A 443 -6.54 -1.70 10.04
C VAL A 443 -7.69 -2.71 10.14
N LEU A 444 -7.42 -3.96 10.54
CA LEU A 444 -8.48 -4.96 10.79
C LEU A 444 -9.33 -4.60 12.01
N ALA A 445 -8.72 -4.08 13.08
CA ALA A 445 -9.42 -3.59 14.27
C ALA A 445 -10.37 -2.42 13.93
N ASP A 446 -9.92 -1.48 13.09
CA ASP A 446 -10.75 -0.37 12.61
C ASP A 446 -11.99 -0.83 11.84
N MET A 447 -11.92 -2.01 11.23
CA MET A 447 -13.06 -2.65 10.57
C MET A 447 -13.91 -3.51 11.52
N GLY A 448 -13.63 -3.50 12.83
CA GLY A 448 -14.42 -4.17 13.86
C GLY A 448 -13.97 -5.59 14.21
N ALA A 449 -12.80 -6.03 13.77
CA ALA A 449 -12.21 -7.29 14.25
C ALA A 449 -11.72 -7.13 15.69
N ARG A 450 -11.81 -8.20 16.49
CA ARG A 450 -11.18 -8.26 17.81
C ARG A 450 -9.73 -8.68 17.66
N VAL A 451 -8.79 -7.75 17.85
CA VAL A 451 -7.36 -8.02 17.76
C VAL A 451 -6.80 -8.34 19.15
N ILE A 452 -6.12 -9.47 19.28
CA ILE A 452 -5.40 -9.86 20.49
C ILE A 452 -3.92 -9.84 20.15
N LYS A 453 -3.19 -8.89 20.75
CA LYS A 453 -1.74 -8.84 20.65
C LYS A 453 -1.13 -9.91 21.56
N VAL A 454 -0.30 -10.77 21.00
CA VAL A 454 0.46 -11.77 21.75
C VAL A 454 1.94 -11.39 21.67
N GLU A 455 2.55 -11.19 22.83
CA GLU A 455 3.94 -10.74 22.95
C GLU A 455 4.75 -11.73 23.78
N PRO A 456 6.08 -11.78 23.59
CA PRO A 456 6.93 -12.47 24.56
C PRO A 456 6.81 -11.81 25.95
N PRO A 457 7.20 -12.49 27.04
CA PRO A 457 7.12 -11.93 28.40
C PRO A 457 7.80 -10.55 28.57
N GLY A 458 8.81 -10.24 27.75
CA GLY A 458 9.48 -8.93 27.71
C GLY A 458 8.82 -7.86 26.82
N GLY A 459 7.70 -8.16 26.16
CA GLY A 459 7.02 -7.28 25.20
C GLY A 459 7.68 -7.25 23.82
N ASP A 460 7.00 -6.66 22.83
CA ASP A 460 7.59 -6.39 21.50
C ASP A 460 8.85 -5.52 21.65
N PRO A 461 10.01 -5.91 21.08
CA PRO A 461 11.26 -5.14 21.15
C PRO A 461 11.12 -3.69 20.69
N PHE A 462 10.20 -3.42 19.77
CA PHE A 462 9.94 -2.07 19.26
C PHE A 462 9.28 -1.14 20.30
N ARG A 463 8.77 -1.69 21.41
CA ARG A 463 8.35 -0.88 22.57
C ARG A 463 9.50 -0.07 23.14
N ALA A 464 10.72 -0.61 23.13
CA ALA A 464 11.91 0.05 23.65
C ALA A 464 12.55 1.04 22.67
N VAL A 465 12.43 0.82 21.36
CA VAL A 465 13.12 1.62 20.33
C VAL A 465 12.50 3.02 20.16
N ARG A 466 11.21 3.19 20.51
CA ARG A 466 10.45 4.44 20.30
C ARG A 466 9.38 4.74 21.37
N GLY A 467 9.60 4.26 22.60
CA GLY A 467 8.73 4.56 23.73
C GLY A 467 7.31 3.98 23.61
N GLY A 468 7.17 2.84 22.95
CA GLY A 468 5.89 2.14 22.85
C GLY A 468 4.86 2.76 21.90
N LEU A 469 5.21 3.82 21.15
CA LEU A 469 4.31 4.54 20.24
C LEU A 469 3.96 3.78 18.95
N ALA A 470 3.98 2.45 18.99
CA ALA A 470 3.76 1.55 17.87
C ALA A 470 2.31 1.63 17.36
N PRO A 471 2.04 1.22 16.10
CA PRO A 471 0.73 1.37 15.49
C PRO A 471 -0.33 0.39 16.00
N ALA A 472 -0.06 -0.43 17.03
CA ALA A 472 -0.99 -1.45 17.52
C ALA A 472 -2.21 -0.82 18.21
N LYS A 473 -3.40 -1.07 17.65
CA LYS A 473 -4.70 -0.88 18.29
C LYS A 473 -5.07 -2.21 18.93
N THR A 474 -5.00 -2.29 20.25
CA THR A 474 -5.42 -3.45 21.04
C THR A 474 -6.78 -3.21 21.64
#